data_AF-A0A7J5EB97-F1
#
_entry.id   AF-A0A7J5EB97-F1
#
_cell.length_a   1.000
_cell.length_b   1.000
_cell.length_c   1.000
_cell.angle_alpha   90.00
_cell.angle_beta   90.00
_cell.angle_gamma   90.00
#
_symmetry.space_group_name_H-M   'P 1'
#
loop_
_entity.id
_entity.type
_entity.pdbx_description
1 polymer ?
#
loop_
_entity_poly.entity_id
_entity_poly.type
_entity_poly.pdbx_seq_one_letter_code
_entity_poly.pdbx_strand_id
1 'polypeptide(L)'
;MTIKLMRLIIFGANIWLFQNVIGQTNDQQLELYKQFLNSNQNMNSTELLNLHPAGNFKESLESLEQAPLYLDSIDIKYSLTDDEKFLLDKHGFVVTERLSGYSFGERLLDIYHKDLPVFISTDAILHAFHSSYDRILKDVELGILIDKLKQLISDMHSKIPELETKYSGNESMKQMLMDVDIYLTVPAKLL
;
A
#
# COMPACT_ATOMS: atom_id res chain seq x y z
N MET A 1 -2.27 -37.81 -21.79
CA MET A 1 -1.49 -37.24 -20.67
C MET A 1 -0.86 -35.95 -21.17
N THR A 2 -1.36 -34.75 -20.83
CA THR A 2 -0.58 -33.49 -20.93
C THR A 2 -1.29 -32.18 -20.52
N ILE A 3 -2.61 -32.14 -20.24
CA ILE A 3 -3.22 -30.88 -19.73
C ILE A 3 -3.06 -30.72 -18.21
N LYS A 4 -3.20 -31.82 -17.44
CA LYS A 4 -2.93 -31.82 -15.98
C LYS A 4 -1.44 -31.57 -15.66
N LEU A 5 -0.54 -32.09 -16.50
CA LEU A 5 0.91 -31.91 -16.31
C LEU A 5 1.33 -30.46 -16.59
N MET A 6 0.73 -29.82 -17.60
CA MET A 6 1.00 -28.42 -17.94
C MET A 6 0.49 -27.43 -16.87
N ARG A 7 -0.68 -27.69 -16.26
CA ARG A 7 -1.18 -26.90 -15.12
C ARG A 7 -0.28 -27.03 -13.88
N LEU A 8 0.28 -28.22 -13.63
CA LEU A 8 1.19 -28.45 -12.50
C LEU A 8 2.53 -27.70 -12.69
N ILE A 9 3.05 -27.66 -13.92
CA ILE A 9 4.30 -26.95 -14.25
C ILE A 9 4.10 -25.43 -14.14
N ILE A 10 2.97 -24.90 -14.62
CA ILE A 10 2.66 -23.45 -14.50
C ILE A 10 2.44 -23.05 -13.03
N PHE A 11 1.81 -23.91 -12.22
CA PHE A 11 1.62 -23.65 -10.79
C PHE A 11 2.96 -23.73 -10.01
N GLY A 12 3.82 -24.69 -10.34
CA GLY A 12 5.17 -24.81 -9.75
C GLY A 12 6.10 -23.66 -10.12
N ALA A 13 6.03 -23.15 -11.36
CA ALA A 13 6.82 -22.01 -11.80
C ALA A 13 6.41 -20.69 -11.12
N ASN A 14 5.12 -20.50 -10.84
CA ASN A 14 4.65 -19.33 -10.09
C ASN A 14 5.11 -19.37 -8.63
N ILE A 15 5.06 -20.53 -7.95
CA ILE A 15 5.53 -20.66 -6.56
C ILE A 15 7.03 -20.38 -6.42
N TRP A 16 7.85 -20.75 -7.42
CA TRP A 16 9.28 -20.47 -7.41
C TRP A 16 9.62 -18.98 -7.65
N LEU A 17 8.79 -18.27 -8.42
CA LEU A 17 8.96 -16.83 -8.66
C LEU A 17 8.54 -15.96 -7.46
N PHE A 18 7.58 -16.40 -6.64
CA PHE A 18 7.14 -15.64 -5.46
C PHE A 18 8.07 -15.74 -4.24
N GLN A 19 8.97 -16.72 -4.17
CA GLN A 19 9.89 -16.88 -3.03
C GLN A 19 11.02 -15.82 -3.00
N ASN A 20 11.27 -15.11 -4.10
CA ASN A 20 12.35 -14.13 -4.19
C ASN A 20 11.90 -12.67 -3.94
N VAL A 21 10.63 -12.44 -3.58
CA VAL A 21 10.08 -11.08 -3.35
C VAL A 21 9.51 -10.94 -1.93
N ILE A 22 10.15 -11.56 -0.95
CA ILE A 22 9.94 -11.21 0.46
C ILE A 22 11.27 -10.71 0.98
N GLY A 23 11.41 -9.40 1.15
CA GLY A 23 12.53 -8.82 1.88
C GLY A 23 12.44 -9.25 3.34
N GLN A 24 12.98 -10.42 3.67
CA GLN A 24 13.19 -10.84 5.05
C GLN A 24 14.52 -10.24 5.50
N THR A 25 14.47 -9.41 6.54
CA THR A 25 15.67 -8.99 7.26
C THR A 25 16.25 -10.24 7.91
N ASN A 26 17.34 -10.79 7.36
CA ASN A 26 17.96 -11.98 7.94
C ASN A 26 18.61 -11.61 9.30
N ASP A 27 18.65 -12.54 10.27
CA ASP A 27 19.28 -12.29 11.59
C ASP A 27 20.72 -11.76 11.47
N GLN A 28 21.44 -12.14 10.42
CA GLN A 28 22.77 -11.63 10.09
C GLN A 28 22.77 -10.13 9.74
N GLN A 29 21.76 -9.63 9.05
CA GLN A 29 21.62 -8.21 8.74
C GLN A 29 21.30 -7.40 10.00
N LEU A 30 20.55 -7.99 10.94
CA LEU A 30 20.24 -7.37 12.22
C LEU A 30 21.51 -7.20 13.08
N GLU A 31 22.37 -8.21 13.16
CA GLU A 31 23.63 -8.12 13.91
C GLU A 31 24.62 -7.13 13.27
N LEU A 32 24.72 -7.11 11.93
CA LEU A 32 25.52 -6.10 11.21
C LEU A 32 25.00 -4.68 11.47
N TYR A 33 23.68 -4.49 11.52
CA TYR A 33 23.06 -3.22 11.85
C TYR A 33 23.36 -2.80 13.30
N LYS A 34 23.25 -3.71 14.27
CA LYS A 34 23.61 -3.44 15.67
C LYS A 34 25.09 -3.05 15.83
N GLN A 35 25.98 -3.73 15.12
CA GLN A 35 27.40 -3.37 15.09
C GLN A 35 27.63 -1.99 14.49
N PHE A 36 26.98 -1.68 13.37
CA PHE A 36 27.02 -0.36 12.76
C PHE A 36 26.53 0.74 13.71
N LEU A 37 25.42 0.52 14.42
CA LEU A 37 24.91 1.47 15.41
C LEU A 37 25.90 1.68 16.56
N ASN A 38 26.49 0.61 17.09
CA ASN A 38 27.47 0.70 18.18
C ASN A 38 28.77 1.40 17.75
N SER A 39 29.21 1.20 16.51
CA SER A 39 30.41 1.84 15.98
C SER A 39 30.22 3.33 15.65
N ASN A 40 28.98 3.79 15.45
CA ASN A 40 28.67 5.14 14.98
C ASN A 40 27.77 5.95 15.94
N GLN A 41 27.74 5.59 17.24
CA GLN A 41 26.83 6.20 18.24
C GLN A 41 26.94 7.74 18.37
N ASN A 42 28.09 8.32 18.07
CA ASN A 42 28.34 9.77 18.17
C ASN A 42 28.62 10.43 16.82
N MET A 43 28.25 9.77 15.71
CA MET A 43 28.49 10.29 14.37
C MET A 43 27.71 11.59 14.15
N ASN A 44 28.40 12.65 13.73
CA ASN A 44 27.77 13.91 13.37
C ASN A 44 27.27 13.91 11.92
N SER A 45 26.39 14.87 11.57
CA SER A 45 25.78 14.95 10.24
C SER A 45 26.81 15.04 9.11
N THR A 46 27.95 15.70 9.35
CA THR A 46 29.03 15.85 8.36
C THR A 46 29.79 14.54 8.14
N GLU A 47 30.07 13.79 9.21
CA GLU A 47 30.68 12.46 9.15
C GLU A 47 29.80 11.46 8.41
N LEU A 48 28.48 11.52 8.63
CA LEU A 48 27.51 10.69 7.91
C LEU A 48 27.47 11.01 6.41
N LEU A 49 27.45 12.30 6.06
CA LEU A 49 27.50 12.76 4.67
C LEU A 49 28.81 12.38 3.97
N ASN A 50 29.93 12.30 4.70
CA ASN A 50 31.19 11.82 4.15
C ASN A 50 31.17 10.31 3.88
N LEU A 51 30.51 9.53 4.74
CA LEU A 51 30.40 8.09 4.61
C LEU A 51 29.40 7.71 3.50
N HIS A 52 28.34 8.50 3.35
CA HIS A 52 27.30 8.37 2.32
C HIS A 52 27.07 9.71 1.62
N PRO A 53 27.89 10.04 0.59
CA PRO A 53 27.76 11.32 -0.10
C PRO A 53 26.41 11.43 -0.80
N ALA A 54 25.57 12.34 -0.31
CA ALA A 54 24.24 12.59 -0.86
C ALA A 54 24.26 13.41 -2.17
N GLY A 55 25.45 13.82 -2.64
CA GLY A 55 25.64 14.68 -3.81
C GLY A 55 25.70 16.17 -3.48
N ASN A 56 25.89 17.00 -4.51
CA ASN A 56 25.90 18.46 -4.38
C ASN A 56 24.48 18.99 -4.59
N PHE A 57 23.95 19.70 -3.59
CA PHE A 57 22.67 20.37 -3.68
C PHE A 57 22.90 21.87 -3.84
N LYS A 58 22.18 22.49 -4.77
CA LYS A 58 22.09 23.96 -4.81
C LYS A 58 21.05 24.39 -3.77
N GLU A 59 21.38 25.42 -2.99
CA GLU A 59 20.48 25.99 -1.97
C GLU A 59 19.25 26.64 -2.61
N SER A 60 19.41 27.19 -3.81
CA SER A 60 18.33 27.69 -4.63
C SER A 60 18.54 27.28 -6.09
N LEU A 61 17.44 27.19 -6.83
CA LEU A 61 17.52 27.28 -8.28
C LEU A 61 18.07 28.68 -8.61
N GLU A 62 19.05 28.74 -9.51
CA GLU A 62 19.36 30.01 -10.16
C GLU A 62 18.07 30.47 -10.86
N SER A 63 17.83 31.79 -10.83
CA SER A 63 16.71 32.48 -11.51
C SER A 63 16.29 31.76 -12.79
N LEU A 64 14.98 31.72 -13.11
CA LEU A 64 14.43 31.11 -14.33
C LEU A 64 14.85 31.86 -15.62
N GLU A 65 16.08 32.41 -15.68
CA GLU A 65 16.69 33.13 -16.80
C GLU A 65 16.62 32.32 -18.10
N GLN A 66 16.66 31.00 -18.00
CA GLN A 66 16.28 30.09 -19.07
C GLN A 66 14.88 29.55 -18.76
N ALA A 67 13.87 30.11 -19.47
CA ALA A 67 12.50 29.67 -19.31
C ALA A 67 12.41 28.14 -19.47
N PRO A 68 11.87 27.41 -18.48
CA PRO A 68 11.71 25.97 -18.58
C PRO A 68 10.79 25.63 -19.76
N LEU A 69 11.06 24.50 -20.42
CA LEU A 69 10.26 24.05 -21.55
C LEU A 69 8.77 23.99 -21.16
N TYR A 70 7.91 24.49 -22.05
CA TYR A 70 6.45 24.49 -21.93
C TYR A 70 5.86 25.41 -20.84
N LEU A 71 6.64 26.29 -20.19
CA LEU A 71 6.12 27.24 -19.20
C LEU A 71 5.05 28.18 -19.79
N ASP A 72 5.25 28.61 -21.03
CA ASP A 72 4.31 29.40 -21.81
C ASP A 72 2.95 28.68 -21.99
N SER A 73 3.01 27.39 -22.33
CA SER A 73 1.83 26.54 -22.53
C SER A 73 1.09 26.29 -21.21
N ILE A 74 1.82 26.13 -20.11
CA ILE A 74 1.25 25.98 -18.77
C ILE A 74 0.53 27.27 -18.37
N ASP A 75 1.16 28.43 -18.58
CA ASP A 75 0.56 29.73 -18.26
C ASP A 75 -0.73 29.98 -19.08
N ILE A 76 -0.72 29.65 -20.37
CA ILE A 76 -1.91 29.78 -21.22
C ILE A 76 -3.04 28.85 -20.75
N LYS A 77 -2.74 27.58 -20.46
CA LYS A 77 -3.79 26.57 -20.17
C LYS A 77 -4.33 26.62 -18.74
N TYR A 78 -3.54 27.12 -17.79
CA TYR A 78 -3.93 27.22 -16.38
C TYR A 78 -4.12 28.65 -15.87
N SER A 79 -3.75 29.65 -16.68
CA SER A 79 -3.83 31.08 -16.37
C SER A 79 -3.20 31.36 -15.01
N LEU A 80 -1.87 31.21 -14.93
CA LEU A 80 -1.16 31.37 -13.65
C LEU A 80 -1.27 32.82 -13.18
N THR A 81 -1.54 33.00 -11.89
CA THR A 81 -1.59 34.34 -11.29
C THR A 81 -0.20 34.92 -11.11
N ASP A 82 -0.10 36.25 -10.94
CA ASP A 82 1.19 36.91 -10.69
C ASP A 82 1.84 36.39 -9.40
N ASP A 83 1.04 36.06 -8.38
CA ASP A 83 1.51 35.44 -7.14
C ASP A 83 2.06 34.02 -7.37
N GLU A 84 1.36 33.20 -8.18
CA GLU A 84 1.80 31.85 -8.53
C GLU A 84 3.13 31.89 -9.30
N LYS A 85 3.29 32.86 -10.22
CA LYS A 85 4.52 33.09 -10.98
C LYS A 85 5.66 33.56 -10.08
N PHE A 86 5.39 34.46 -9.14
CA PHE A 86 6.38 34.92 -8.17
C PHE A 86 6.88 33.78 -7.28
N LEU A 87 5.98 32.92 -6.79
CA LEU A 87 6.35 31.75 -6.00
C LEU A 87 7.14 30.73 -6.82
N LEU A 88 6.76 30.52 -8.08
CA LEU A 88 7.48 29.63 -8.99
C LEU A 88 8.91 30.10 -9.27
N ASP A 89 9.13 31.40 -9.46
CA ASP A 89 10.47 31.98 -9.65
C ASP A 89 11.33 31.88 -8.38
N LYS A 90 10.72 32.13 -7.21
CA LYS A 90 11.42 32.10 -5.92
C LYS A 90 11.79 30.69 -5.46
N HIS A 91 10.90 29.71 -5.66
CA HIS A 91 11.03 28.37 -5.08
C HIS A 91 11.26 27.27 -6.12
N GLY A 92 11.09 27.55 -7.40
CA GLY A 92 11.17 26.56 -8.49
C GLY A 92 9.97 25.62 -8.59
N PHE A 93 9.00 25.75 -7.69
CA PHE A 93 7.72 25.04 -7.76
C PHE A 93 6.64 25.87 -7.07
N VAL A 94 5.38 25.60 -7.42
CA VAL A 94 4.21 26.20 -6.78
C VAL A 94 3.12 25.13 -6.64
N VAL A 95 2.43 25.14 -5.50
CA VAL A 95 1.25 24.29 -5.26
C VAL A 95 0.04 25.22 -5.16
N THR A 96 -0.99 24.95 -5.95
CA THR A 96 -2.19 25.81 -6.02
C THR A 96 -3.46 25.00 -5.78
N GLU A 97 -4.22 25.41 -4.78
CA GLU A 97 -5.53 24.84 -4.46
C GLU A 97 -6.61 25.26 -5.48
N ARG A 98 -6.38 26.34 -6.22
CA ARG A 98 -7.29 26.82 -7.27
C ARG A 98 -7.51 25.79 -8.38
N LEU A 99 -6.48 24.99 -8.65
CA LEU A 99 -6.50 23.93 -9.66
C LEU A 99 -6.80 22.54 -9.08
N SER A 100 -7.24 22.47 -7.83
CA SER A 100 -7.61 21.21 -7.18
C SER A 100 -8.67 20.45 -7.98
N GLY A 101 -8.63 19.13 -7.88
CA GLY A 101 -9.56 18.20 -8.53
C GLY A 101 -10.13 17.21 -7.52
N TYR A 102 -11.07 16.38 -7.96
CA TYR A 102 -11.68 15.38 -7.10
C TYR A 102 -10.69 14.26 -6.75
N SER A 103 -9.77 13.95 -7.65
CA SER A 103 -8.72 12.95 -7.43
C SER A 103 -7.42 13.31 -8.14
N PHE A 104 -6.30 12.74 -7.67
CA PHE A 104 -5.00 12.93 -8.33
C PHE A 104 -5.03 12.41 -9.78
N GLY A 105 -5.72 11.28 -10.04
CA GLY A 105 -5.80 10.69 -11.37
C GLY A 105 -6.54 11.57 -12.38
N GLU A 106 -7.59 12.26 -11.93
CA GLU A 106 -8.30 13.25 -12.74
C GLU A 106 -7.39 14.42 -13.14
N ARG A 107 -6.53 14.88 -12.23
CA ARG A 107 -5.58 15.97 -12.53
C ARG A 107 -4.51 15.54 -13.52
N LEU A 108 -3.96 14.33 -13.38
CA LEU A 108 -3.04 13.78 -14.37
C LEU A 108 -3.70 13.67 -15.75
N LEU A 109 -4.97 13.27 -15.80
CA LEU A 109 -5.74 13.19 -17.04
C LEU A 109 -6.04 14.56 -17.64
N ASP A 110 -6.34 15.58 -16.82
CA ASP A 110 -6.52 16.96 -17.27
C ASP A 110 -5.25 17.51 -17.93
N ILE A 111 -4.09 17.32 -17.30
CA ILE A 111 -2.78 17.71 -17.87
C ILE A 111 -2.56 16.99 -19.21
N TYR A 112 -2.86 15.69 -19.27
CA TYR A 112 -2.74 14.90 -20.50
C TYR A 112 -3.66 15.39 -21.62
N HIS A 113 -4.95 15.65 -21.33
CA HIS A 113 -5.89 16.21 -22.31
C HIS A 113 -5.53 17.62 -22.76
N LYS A 114 -4.76 18.34 -21.94
CA LYS A 114 -4.19 19.63 -22.25
C LYS A 114 -2.84 19.51 -22.97
N ASP A 115 -2.43 18.35 -23.47
CA ASP A 115 -1.16 18.18 -24.19
C ASP A 115 0.07 18.74 -23.44
N LEU A 116 0.00 18.77 -22.11
CA LEU A 116 1.08 19.26 -21.26
C LEU A 116 1.94 18.08 -20.78
N PRO A 117 3.24 18.30 -20.48
CA PRO A 117 4.09 17.25 -19.95
C PRO A 117 3.57 16.77 -18.59
N VAL A 118 3.25 15.47 -18.49
CA VAL A 118 2.79 14.84 -17.25
C VAL A 118 3.96 14.20 -16.53
N PHE A 119 4.24 14.65 -15.31
CA PHE A 119 5.20 13.99 -14.43
C PHE A 119 4.48 12.92 -13.60
N ILE A 120 4.89 11.65 -13.76
CA ILE A 120 4.38 10.52 -12.99
C ILE A 120 5.48 10.08 -12.02
N SER A 121 5.26 10.31 -10.72
CA SER A 121 6.17 9.87 -9.67
C SER A 121 5.96 8.39 -9.32
N THR A 122 6.96 7.78 -8.69
CA THR A 122 6.85 6.42 -8.13
C THR A 122 5.71 6.33 -7.12
N ASP A 123 5.53 7.37 -6.28
CA ASP A 123 4.47 7.41 -5.27
C ASP A 123 3.07 7.41 -5.90
N ALA A 124 2.89 8.09 -7.04
CA ALA A 124 1.60 8.07 -7.76
C ALA A 124 1.27 6.65 -8.26
N ILE A 125 2.26 5.91 -8.75
CA ILE A 125 2.12 4.52 -9.18
C ILE A 125 1.82 3.62 -7.97
N LEU A 126 2.58 3.76 -6.88
CA LEU A 126 2.38 2.99 -5.66
C LEU A 126 0.98 3.25 -5.07
N HIS A 127 0.53 4.50 -5.03
CA HIS A 127 -0.80 4.84 -4.54
C HIS A 127 -1.90 4.19 -5.39
N ALA A 128 -1.78 4.24 -6.73
CA ALA A 128 -2.72 3.57 -7.63
C ALA A 128 -2.74 2.05 -7.41
N PHE A 129 -1.57 1.45 -7.20
CA PHE A 129 -1.44 0.03 -6.88
C PHE A 129 -2.15 -0.34 -5.58
N HIS A 130 -1.87 0.38 -4.48
CA HIS A 130 -2.53 0.14 -3.19
C HIS A 130 -4.05 0.30 -3.30
N SER A 131 -4.52 1.35 -3.98
CA SER A 131 -5.96 1.57 -4.20
C SER A 131 -6.62 0.41 -4.96
N SER A 132 -5.90 -0.16 -5.94
CA SER A 132 -6.40 -1.31 -6.70
C SER A 132 -6.48 -2.57 -5.83
N TYR A 133 -5.50 -2.80 -4.97
CA TYR A 133 -5.46 -3.93 -4.05
C TYR A 133 -6.60 -3.85 -3.04
N ASP A 134 -6.83 -2.69 -2.44
CA ASP A 134 -7.92 -2.48 -1.48
C ASP A 134 -9.29 -2.76 -2.11
N ARG A 135 -9.49 -2.33 -3.37
CA ARG A 135 -10.73 -2.63 -4.11
C ARG A 135 -10.90 -4.13 -4.34
N ILE A 136 -9.85 -4.82 -4.81
CA ILE A 136 -9.91 -6.27 -5.05
C ILE A 136 -10.21 -7.01 -3.74
N LEU A 137 -9.56 -6.63 -2.64
CA LEU A 137 -9.79 -7.23 -1.34
C LEU A 137 -11.25 -7.04 -0.90
N LYS A 138 -11.77 -5.82 -1.01
CA LYS A 138 -13.17 -5.52 -0.71
C LYS A 138 -14.14 -6.34 -1.55
N ASP A 139 -13.87 -6.49 -2.85
CA ASP A 139 -14.72 -7.27 -3.75
C ASP A 139 -14.71 -8.76 -3.37
N VAL A 140 -13.55 -9.32 -2.98
CA VAL A 140 -13.42 -10.69 -2.49
C VAL A 140 -14.13 -10.88 -1.15
N GLU A 141 -14.00 -9.90 -0.24
CA GLU A 141 -14.64 -9.94 1.07
C GLU A 141 -16.16 -9.94 0.96
N LEU A 142 -16.70 -8.95 0.26
CA LEU A 142 -18.15 -8.78 0.07
C LEU A 142 -18.76 -9.86 -0.83
N GLY A 143 -18.02 -10.32 -1.85
CA GLY A 143 -18.57 -11.24 -2.84
C GLY A 143 -18.42 -12.73 -2.48
N ILE A 144 -17.46 -13.09 -1.62
CA ILE A 144 -17.14 -14.49 -1.34
C ILE A 144 -16.92 -14.75 0.15
N LEU A 145 -16.07 -13.95 0.79
CA LEU A 145 -15.57 -14.29 2.13
C LEU A 145 -16.68 -14.23 3.19
N ILE A 146 -17.49 -13.16 3.18
CA ILE A 146 -18.55 -12.95 4.18
C ILE A 146 -19.56 -14.08 4.14
N ASP A 147 -20.07 -14.44 2.95
CA ASP A 147 -21.08 -15.50 2.81
C ASP A 147 -20.53 -16.87 3.23
N LYS A 148 -19.28 -17.18 2.84
CA LYS A 148 -18.63 -18.42 3.26
C LYS A 148 -18.41 -18.48 4.77
N LEU A 149 -18.04 -17.36 5.38
CA LEU A 149 -17.81 -17.29 6.83
C LEU A 149 -19.14 -17.41 7.59
N LYS A 150 -20.21 -16.77 7.10
CA LYS A 150 -21.57 -16.93 7.64
C LYS A 150 -22.03 -18.39 7.56
N GLN A 151 -21.83 -19.03 6.41
CA GLN A 151 -22.17 -20.45 6.23
C GLN A 151 -21.36 -21.34 7.18
N LEU A 152 -20.04 -21.14 7.27
CA LEU A 152 -19.18 -21.91 8.17
C LEU A 152 -19.62 -21.79 9.63
N ILE A 153 -19.88 -20.57 10.10
CA ILE A 153 -20.32 -20.34 11.49
C ILE A 153 -21.70 -20.96 11.73
N SER A 154 -22.64 -20.81 10.79
CA SER A 154 -23.96 -21.44 10.87
C SER A 154 -23.87 -22.96 10.93
N ASP A 155 -23.02 -23.56 10.10
CA ASP A 155 -22.81 -25.01 10.07
C ASP A 155 -22.19 -25.50 11.39
N MET A 156 -21.21 -24.79 11.93
CA MET A 156 -20.62 -25.09 13.24
C MET A 156 -21.65 -24.98 14.37
N HIS A 157 -22.43 -23.90 14.40
CA HIS A 157 -23.47 -23.68 15.40
C HIS A 157 -24.56 -24.76 15.32
N SER A 158 -24.91 -25.25 14.12
CA SER A 158 -25.89 -26.32 13.94
C SER A 158 -25.47 -27.66 14.58
N LYS A 159 -24.17 -27.86 14.86
CA LYS A 159 -23.63 -29.07 15.46
C LYS A 159 -23.54 -29.04 16.98
N ILE A 160 -23.75 -27.88 17.61
CA ILE A 160 -23.73 -27.75 19.07
C ILE A 160 -24.81 -28.65 19.73
N PRO A 161 -26.07 -28.69 19.28
CA PRO A 161 -27.11 -29.52 19.92
C PRO A 161 -26.82 -31.03 19.86
N GLU A 162 -26.19 -31.49 18.77
CA GLU A 162 -25.74 -32.89 18.64
C GLU A 162 -24.65 -33.22 19.68
N LEU A 163 -23.72 -32.29 19.93
CA LEU A 163 -22.67 -32.43 20.93
C LEU A 163 -23.23 -32.38 22.36
N GLU A 164 -24.19 -31.48 22.65
CA GLU A 164 -24.86 -31.42 23.94
C GLU A 164 -25.54 -32.75 24.29
N THR A 165 -26.23 -33.36 23.32
CA THR A 165 -26.89 -34.66 23.51
C THR A 165 -25.87 -35.76 23.81
N LYS A 166 -24.74 -35.76 23.09
CA LYS A 166 -23.67 -36.76 23.22
C LYS A 166 -22.91 -36.69 24.54
N TYR A 167 -22.74 -35.49 25.10
CA TYR A 167 -21.97 -35.26 26.31
C TYR A 167 -22.83 -34.93 27.55
N SER A 168 -24.13 -35.23 27.49
CA SER A 168 -25.12 -34.95 28.55
C SER A 168 -24.77 -35.50 29.94
N GLY A 169 -23.90 -36.51 30.03
CA GLY A 169 -23.42 -37.09 31.29
C GLY A 169 -22.17 -36.44 31.91
N ASN A 170 -21.58 -35.41 31.30
CA ASN A 170 -20.35 -34.77 31.79
C ASN A 170 -20.57 -33.28 32.08
N GLU A 171 -20.63 -32.93 33.37
CA GLU A 171 -20.95 -31.58 33.84
C GLU A 171 -19.89 -30.53 33.44
N SER A 172 -18.62 -30.93 33.34
CA SER A 172 -17.54 -30.04 32.86
C SER A 172 -17.65 -29.71 31.37
N MET A 173 -18.22 -30.61 30.56
CA MET A 173 -18.41 -30.38 29.12
C MET A 173 -19.50 -29.35 28.83
N LYS A 174 -20.47 -29.19 29.74
CA LYS A 174 -21.57 -28.23 29.58
C LYS A 174 -21.07 -26.79 29.52
N GLN A 175 -20.16 -26.41 30.42
CA GLN A 175 -19.59 -25.05 30.43
C GLN A 175 -18.81 -24.76 29.15
N MET A 176 -17.98 -25.70 28.70
CA MET A 176 -17.18 -25.53 27.48
C MET A 176 -18.06 -25.38 26.21
N LEU A 177 -19.18 -26.10 26.14
CA LEU A 177 -20.12 -25.97 25.01
C LEU A 177 -20.83 -24.60 25.01
N MET A 178 -21.20 -24.08 26.17
CA MET A 178 -21.78 -22.73 26.30
C MET A 178 -20.77 -21.64 25.92
N ASP A 179 -19.50 -21.79 26.27
CA ASP A 179 -18.46 -20.83 25.89
C ASP A 179 -18.25 -20.82 24.37
N VAL A 180 -18.21 -22.01 23.74
CA VAL A 180 -18.10 -22.15 22.27
C VAL A 180 -19.30 -21.53 21.55
N ASP A 181 -20.51 -21.71 22.09
CA ASP A 181 -21.72 -21.08 21.56
C ASP A 181 -21.61 -19.54 21.52
N ILE A 182 -21.05 -18.95 22.58
CA ILE A 182 -20.76 -17.51 22.63
C ILE A 182 -19.72 -17.12 21.58
N TYR A 183 -18.60 -17.85 21.47
CA TYR A 183 -17.54 -17.58 20.50
C TYR A 183 -18.00 -17.68 19.04
N LEU A 184 -19.04 -18.46 18.76
CA LEU A 184 -19.64 -18.55 17.42
C LEU A 184 -20.73 -17.51 17.20
N THR A 185 -21.49 -17.17 18.24
CA THR A 185 -22.56 -16.17 18.17
C THR A 185 -22.04 -14.75 17.97
N VAL A 186 -20.94 -14.37 18.64
CA VAL A 186 -20.35 -13.03 18.49
C VAL A 186 -19.95 -12.71 17.05
N PRO A 187 -19.11 -13.50 16.36
CA PRO A 187 -18.77 -13.23 14.96
C PRO A 187 -19.99 -13.34 14.04
N ALA A 188 -20.94 -14.25 14.29
CA ALA A 188 -22.19 -14.31 13.52
C ALA A 188 -23.01 -13.01 13.56
N LYS A 189 -22.91 -12.24 14.66
CA LYS A 189 -23.58 -10.94 14.82
C LYS A 189 -22.83 -9.76 14.23
N LEU A 190 -21.51 -9.88 14.06
CA LEU A 190 -20.65 -8.82 13.54
C LEU A 190 -20.54 -8.84 12.00
N LEU A 191 -20.87 -9.97 11.36
CA LEU A 191 -20.87 -10.18 9.92
C LEU A 191 -22.19 -9.81 9.25
#